data_AF-A0A7C5R910-F1
#
_entry.id   AF-A0A7C5R910-F1
#
_cell.length_a   1.000
_cell.length_b   1.000
_cell.length_c   1.000
_cell.angle_alpha   90.00
_cell.angle_beta   90.00
_cell.angle_gamma   90.00
#
_symmetry.space_group_name_H-M   'P 1'
#
loop_
_entity.id
_entity.type
_entity.pdbx_description
1 polymer ?
#
loop_
_entity_poly.entity_id
_entity_poly.type
_entity_poly.pdbx_seq_one_letter_code
_entity_poly.pdbx_strand_id
1 'polypeptide(L)' 'MIAFLDIWYAVPLIVAISLVYGATRHEEMRPILHYAWQMAVWLVGFVVILGTVVCVIDWML' A
#
# COMPACT_ATOMS: atom_id res chain seq x y z
N MET A 1 12.81 -11.67 -14.30
CA MET A 1 11.41 -12.16 -14.31
C MET A 1 10.73 -11.63 -13.05
N ILE A 2 10.06 -10.47 -13.13
CA ILE A 2 9.33 -9.91 -11.99
C ILE A 2 8.14 -10.84 -11.72
N ALA A 3 8.09 -11.45 -10.55
CA ALA A 3 7.07 -12.42 -10.16
C ALA A 3 5.71 -11.72 -9.93
N PHE A 4 4.93 -11.53 -10.99
CA PHE A 4 3.58 -10.98 -10.90
C PHE A 4 2.61 -11.84 -10.06
N LEU A 5 2.95 -13.12 -9.83
CA LEU A 5 2.15 -14.04 -9.03
C LEU A 5 2.15 -13.71 -7.53
N ASP A 6 3.19 -13.07 -6.98
CA ASP A 6 3.28 -12.78 -5.53
C ASP A 6 2.60 -11.48 -5.10
N ILE A 7 2.31 -10.57 -6.04
CA ILE A 7 1.70 -9.26 -5.72
C ILE A 7 0.26 -9.43 -5.21
N TRP A 8 -0.41 -10.52 -5.53
CA TRP A 8 -1.77 -10.78 -5.04
C TRP A 8 -1.86 -10.86 -3.52
N TYR A 9 -0.79 -11.28 -2.83
CA TYR A 9 -0.73 -11.25 -1.37
C TYR A 9 -0.67 -9.84 -0.79
N ALA A 10 -0.22 -8.85 -1.56
CA ALA A 10 -0.17 -7.46 -1.11
C ALA A 10 -1.58 -6.90 -0.90
N VAL A 11 -2.58 -7.30 -1.68
CA VAL A 11 -3.95 -6.78 -1.56
C VAL A 11 -4.55 -7.05 -0.17
N PRO A 12 -4.69 -8.31 0.31
CA PRO A 12 -5.24 -8.56 1.64
C PRO A 12 -4.36 -8.00 2.75
N LEU A 13 -3.02 -7.98 2.56
CA LEU A 13 -2.09 -7.40 3.52
C LEU A 13 -2.31 -5.90 3.70
N ILE A 14 -2.36 -5.14 2.60
CA ILE A 14 -2.58 -3.70 2.59
C ILE A 14 -3.93 -3.36 3.22
N VAL A 15 -4.99 -4.11 2.87
CA VAL A 15 -6.32 -3.93 3.46
C VAL A 15 -6.28 -4.14 4.98
N ALA A 16 -5.65 -5.22 5.44
CA ALA A 16 -5.58 -5.54 6.87
C ALA A 16 -4.81 -4.46 7.66
N ILE A 17 -3.60 -4.08 7.24
CA ILE A 17 -2.79 -3.10 7.97
C ILE A 17 -3.42 -1.71 7.97
N SER A 18 -4.05 -1.29 6.86
CA SER A 18 -4.74 0.00 6.77
C SER A 18 -5.96 0.06 7.68
N LEU A 19 -6.76 -1.01 7.72
CA LEU A 19 -7.91 -1.08 8.63
C LEU A 19 -7.48 -1.09 10.10
N VAL A 20 -6.45 -1.85 10.47
CA VAL A 20 -5.91 -1.86 11.84
C VAL A 20 -5.39 -0.48 12.23
N TYR A 21 -4.70 0.21 11.32
CA TYR A 21 -4.26 1.59 11.54
C TYR A 21 -5.43 2.54 11.80
N GLY A 22 -6.49 2.46 10.98
CA GLY A 22 -7.69 3.29 11.17
C GLY A 22 -8.42 2.99 12.48
N ALA A 23 -8.57 1.71 12.82
CA ALA A 23 -9.32 1.21 13.97
C ALA A 23 -8.64 1.48 15.33
N THR A 24 -7.31 1.59 15.36
CA THR A 24 -6.60 1.94 16.61
C THR A 24 -6.71 3.41 16.96
N ARG A 25 -7.04 4.27 15.98
CA ARG A 25 -7.06 5.73 16.15
C ARG A 25 -8.47 6.29 16.32
N HIS A 26 -9.49 5.58 15.87
CA HIS A 26 -10.88 6.04 15.89
C HIS A 26 -11.83 4.90 16.21
N GLU A 27 -12.88 5.20 16.97
CA GLU A 27 -13.93 4.25 17.35
C GLU A 27 -15.12 4.27 16.36
N GLU A 28 -15.27 5.39 15.65
CA GLU A 28 -16.34 5.62 14.67
C GLU A 28 -15.97 5.04 13.30
N MET A 29 -16.89 4.29 12.69
CA MET A 29 -16.67 3.58 11.42
C MET A 29 -16.22 4.50 10.27
N ARG A 30 -16.81 5.69 10.16
CA ARG A 30 -16.51 6.64 9.08
C ARG A 30 -15.06 7.13 9.14
N PRO A 31 -14.55 7.64 10.28
CA PRO A 31 -13.14 7.93 10.47
C PRO A 31 -12.22 6.73 10.19
N ILE A 32 -12.55 5.54 10.68
CA ILE A 32 -11.74 4.33 10.46
C ILE A 32 -11.47 4.13 8.97
N LEU A 33 -12.53 4.13 8.15
CA LEU A 33 -12.41 3.93 6.71
C LEU A 33 -11.65 5.07 6.01
N HIS A 34 -11.83 6.32 6.45
CA HIS A 34 -11.12 7.46 5.87
C HIS A 34 -9.61 7.37 6.08
N TYR A 35 -9.17 7.10 7.32
CA TYR A 35 -7.75 6.98 7.64
C TYR A 35 -7.14 5.69 7.11
N ALA A 36 -7.89 4.60 7.08
CA ALA A 36 -7.47 3.36 6.42
C ALA A 36 -7.23 3.58 4.92
N TRP A 37 -8.13 4.29 4.23
CA TRP A 37 -7.96 4.64 2.82
C TRP A 37 -6.73 5.52 2.60
N GLN A 38 -6.56 6.58 3.40
CA GLN A 38 -5.40 7.45 3.30
C GLN A 38 -4.08 6.67 3.50
N MET A 39 -4.05 5.76 4.48
CA MET A 39 -2.89 4.88 4.70
C MET A 39 -2.62 3.95 3.51
N ALA A 40 -3.66 3.34 2.94
CA ALA A 40 -3.53 2.46 1.78
C ALA A 40 -2.96 3.21 0.57
N VAL A 41 -3.46 4.42 0.28
CA VAL A 41 -2.99 5.26 -0.82
C VAL A 41 -1.52 5.64 -0.64
N TRP A 42 -1.13 6.08 0.55
CA TRP A 42 0.27 6.43 0.83
C TRP A 42 1.21 5.24 0.71
N LEU A 43 0.80 4.08 1.24
CA LEU A 43 1.58 2.86 1.19
C LEU A 43 1.80 2.38 -0.25
N VAL A 44 0.73 2.28 -1.04
CA VAL A 44 0.80 1.88 -2.46
C VAL A 44 1.62 2.90 -3.25
N GLY A 45 1.36 4.19 -3.04
CA GLY A 45 2.08 5.27 -3.71
C GLY A 45 3.59 5.19 -3.45
N PHE A 46 4.00 4.94 -2.21
CA PHE A 46 5.41 4.80 -1.86
C PHE A 46 6.07 3.60 -2.58
N VAL A 47 5.42 2.43 -2.56
CA VAL A 47 5.93 1.23 -3.26
C VAL A 47 6.03 1.45 -4.77
N VAL A 48 5.03 2.09 -5.38
CA VAL A 48 5.03 2.41 -6.81
C VAL A 48 6.17 3.38 -7.16
N ILE A 49 6.40 4.41 -6.35
CA ILE A 49 7.49 5.36 -6.54
C ILE A 49 8.84 4.62 -6.50
N LEU A 50 9.08 3.80 -5.48
CA LEU A 50 10.31 3.02 -5.37
C LEU A 50 10.51 2.09 -6.58
N GLY A 51 9.46 1.36 -6.97
CA GLY A 51 9.51 0.47 -8.13
C GLY A 51 9.79 1.24 -9.43
N THR A 52 9.23 2.44 -9.59
CA THR A 52 9.49 3.30 -10.75
C THR A 52 10.94 3.75 -10.78
N VAL A 53 11.49 4.21 -9.65
CA VAL A 53 12.89 4.64 -9.55
C VAL A 53 13.83 3.50 -9.92
N VAL A 54 13.61 2.30 -9.37
CA VAL A 54 14.43 1.12 -9.69
C VAL A 54 14.31 0.76 -11.17
N CYS A 55 13.11 0.78 -11.74
CA CYS A 55 12.87 0.49 -13.15
C CYS A 55 13.61 1.49 -14.07
N VAL A 56 13.60 2.78 -13.72
CA VAL A 56 14.33 3.81 -14.47
C VAL A 56 15.83 3.59 -14.39
N ILE A 57 16.37 3.28 -13.20
CA ILE A 57 17.81 3.01 -13.03
C ILE A 57 18.22 1.78 -13.84
N ASP A 58 17.43 0.70 -13.79
CA ASP A 58 17.67 -0.53 -14.55
C ASP A 58 17.68 -0.28 -16.06
N TRP A 59 16.79 0.58 -16.57
CA TRP A 59 16.80 0.99 -17.98
C TRP A 59 18.07 1.75 -18.39
N MET A 60 18.66 2.50 -17.46
CA MET A 60 19.84 3.32 -17.73
C MET A 60 21.17 2.56 -17.59
N LEU A 61 21.18 1.39 -16.96
CA LEU A 61 22.36 0.56 -16.73
C LEU A 61 22.57 -0.44 -17.88
#